data_AF-A0A9E4F045-F1
#
_entry.id   AF-A0A9E4F045-F1
#
_cell.length_a   1.000
_cell.length_b   1.000
_cell.length_c   1.000
_cell.angle_alpha   90.00
_cell.angle_beta   90.00
_cell.angle_gamma   90.00
#
_symmetry.space_group_name_H-M   'P 1'
#
loop_
_entity.id
_entity.type
_entity.pdbx_description
1 polymer ?
#
loop_
_entity_poly.entity_id
_entity_poly.type
_entity_poly.pdbx_seq_one_letter_code
_entity_poly.pdbx_strand_id
1 'polypeptide(L)'
;MNADRLLAQFERVADAPDAIPRLRRLVLDLAVRGKLVEQDSNDEPAEELLKRIAAEKERLFEEREVQEPKNTLRIERNALPFDIPTRWRCVPLFDIAKNSYAIAFPSGQFNLVKRGIPLIRIRDIISTDTDGYFEGEFY
;
A
#
# COMPACT_ATOMS: atom_id res chain seq x y z
N MET A 1 -8.24 -23.74 8.88
CA MET A 1 -7.45 -24.17 10.04
C MET A 1 -8.42 -24.24 11.22
N ASN A 2 -8.52 -25.37 11.92
CA ASN A 2 -9.40 -25.48 13.09
C ASN A 2 -8.67 -24.81 14.29
N ALA A 3 -9.24 -23.75 14.83
CA ALA A 3 -8.64 -22.95 15.92
C ALA A 3 -8.47 -23.78 17.20
N ASP A 4 -9.44 -24.64 17.52
CA ASP A 4 -9.42 -25.49 18.71
C ASP A 4 -8.24 -26.47 18.68
N ARG A 5 -7.96 -27.03 17.49
CA ARG A 5 -6.82 -27.95 17.30
C ARG A 5 -5.47 -27.23 17.42
N LEU A 6 -5.39 -25.96 17.00
CA LEU A 6 -4.19 -25.14 17.17
C LEU A 6 -3.96 -24.82 18.65
N LEU A 7 -5.01 -24.39 19.36
CA LEU A 7 -4.95 -24.04 20.78
C LEU A 7 -4.57 -25.26 21.64
N ALA A 8 -5.12 -26.44 21.33
CA ALA A 8 -4.79 -27.67 22.01
C ALA A 8 -3.32 -28.12 21.85
N GLN A 9 -2.60 -27.59 20.87
CA GLN A 9 -1.18 -27.88 20.63
C GLN A 9 -0.29 -26.65 20.84
N PHE A 10 -0.84 -25.56 21.39
CA PHE A 10 -0.17 -24.26 21.45
C PHE A 10 1.17 -24.32 22.19
N GLU A 11 1.20 -24.89 23.40
CA GLU A 11 2.43 -25.03 24.20
C GLU A 11 3.53 -25.77 23.42
N ARG A 12 3.18 -26.89 22.80
CA ARG A 12 4.13 -27.70 22.01
C ARG A 12 4.65 -26.95 20.78
N VAL A 13 3.83 -26.09 20.18
CA VAL A 13 4.24 -25.26 19.03
C VAL A 13 5.07 -24.06 19.50
N ALA A 14 4.77 -23.49 20.67
CA ALA A 14 5.49 -22.36 21.25
C ALA A 14 6.90 -22.74 21.70
N ASP A 15 7.10 -23.96 22.19
CA ASP A 15 8.40 -24.49 22.61
C ASP A 15 9.30 -24.96 21.44
N ALA A 16 8.76 -25.02 20.22
CA ALA A 16 9.54 -25.43 19.06
C ALA A 16 10.65 -24.41 18.74
N PRO A 17 11.84 -24.86 18.29
CA PRO A 17 12.84 -23.96 17.76
C PRO A 17 12.25 -23.09 16.63
N ASP A 18 12.55 -21.80 16.67
CA ASP A 18 12.02 -20.79 15.73
C ASP A 18 10.49 -20.60 15.74
N ALA A 19 9.78 -21.00 16.79
CA ALA A 19 8.33 -20.82 16.90
C ALA A 19 7.90 -19.37 16.69
N ILE A 20 8.58 -18.41 17.34
CA ILE A 20 8.24 -16.98 17.28
C ILE A 20 8.42 -16.41 15.85
N PRO A 21 9.56 -16.58 15.15
CA PRO A 21 9.68 -16.20 13.75
C PRO A 21 8.61 -16.82 12.83
N ARG A 22 8.30 -18.11 13.03
CA ARG A 22 7.29 -18.82 12.22
C ARG A 22 5.88 -18.27 12.44
N LEU A 23 5.51 -17.98 13.69
CA LEU A 23 4.23 -17.39 14.04
C LEU A 23 4.09 -16.00 13.42
N ARG A 24 5.12 -15.15 13.49
CA ARG A 24 5.11 -13.83 12.83
C ARG A 24 4.89 -13.96 11.33
N ARG A 25 5.57 -14.89 10.66
CA ARG A 25 5.38 -15.14 9.22
C ARG A 25 3.96 -15.59 8.90
N LEU A 26 3.38 -16.46 9.72
CA LEU A 26 2.00 -16.91 9.56
C LEU A 26 1.01 -15.76 9.73
N VAL A 27 1.16 -14.93 10.77
CA VAL A 27 0.31 -13.76 11.00
C VAL A 27 0.39 -12.80 9.81
N LEU A 28 1.59 -12.51 9.30
CA LEU A 28 1.78 -11.64 8.13
C LEU A 28 1.14 -12.25 6.86
N ASP A 29 1.30 -13.56 6.65
CA ASP A 29 0.67 -14.25 5.52
C ASP A 29 -0.86 -14.19 5.59
N LEU A 30 -1.44 -14.37 6.78
CA LEU A 30 -2.88 -14.21 7.00
C LEU A 30 -3.32 -12.76 6.80
N ALA A 31 -2.51 -11.77 7.21
CA ALA A 31 -2.80 -10.35 7.06
C ALA A 31 -2.92 -9.96 5.59
N VAL A 32 -1.92 -10.33 4.79
CA VAL A 32 -1.85 -10.00 3.36
C VAL A 32 -2.99 -10.67 2.59
N ARG A 33 -3.48 -11.82 3.04
CA ARG A 33 -4.63 -12.53 2.46
C ARG A 33 -5.99 -12.03 2.97
N GLY A 34 -6.03 -11.08 3.90
CA GLY A 34 -7.28 -10.59 4.51
C GLY A 34 -7.98 -11.63 5.41
N LYS A 35 -7.23 -12.57 6.00
CA LYS A 35 -7.75 -13.69 6.82
C LYS A 35 -7.51 -13.50 8.33
N LEU A 36 -7.03 -12.33 8.75
CA LEU A 36 -6.84 -12.02 10.18
C LEU A 36 -8.15 -11.77 10.92
N VAL A 37 -9.18 -11.32 10.21
CA VAL A 37 -10.49 -10.98 10.76
C VAL A 37 -11.59 -11.54 9.86
N GLU A 38 -12.76 -11.78 10.44
CA GLU A 38 -13.95 -12.13 9.67
C GLU A 38 -14.30 -10.97 8.72
N GLN A 39 -14.70 -11.30 7.50
CA GLN A 39 -15.10 -10.30 6.51
C GLN A 39 -16.53 -9.84 6.81
N ASP A 40 -16.75 -8.54 6.94
CA ASP A 40 -18.11 -8.00 7.10
C ASP A 40 -18.80 -7.98 5.72
N SER A 41 -19.99 -8.57 5.64
CA SER A 41 -20.81 -8.53 4.44
C SER A 41 -21.30 -7.13 4.08
N ASN A 42 -21.35 -6.22 5.06
CA ASN A 42 -21.77 -4.84 4.90
C ASN A 42 -20.66 -3.92 4.39
N ASP A 43 -19.38 -4.36 4.44
CA ASP A 43 -18.27 -3.58 3.89
C ASP A 43 -18.50 -3.31 2.40
N GLU A 44 -18.17 -2.12 1.93
CA GLU A 44 -18.29 -1.79 0.50
C GLU A 44 -17.42 -2.72 -0.36
N PRO A 45 -17.91 -3.26 -1.49
CA PRO A 45 -17.06 -4.05 -2.37
C PRO A 45 -16.09 -3.12 -3.11
N ALA A 46 -14.85 -3.57 -3.32
CA ALA A 46 -13.82 -2.79 -4.00
C ALA A 46 -14.26 -2.31 -5.41
N GLU A 47 -15.20 -3.01 -6.03
CA GLU A 47 -15.81 -2.65 -7.31
C GLU A 47 -16.52 -1.28 -7.30
N GLU A 48 -17.16 -0.88 -6.19
CA GLU A 48 -17.81 0.44 -6.10
C GLU A 48 -16.78 1.57 -5.99
N LEU A 49 -15.67 1.34 -5.29
CA LEU A 49 -14.54 2.28 -5.30
C LEU A 49 -13.93 2.39 -6.70
N LEU A 50 -13.73 1.28 -7.40
CA LEU A 50 -13.17 1.29 -8.76
C LEU A 50 -14.05 2.07 -9.75
N LYS A 51 -15.38 1.97 -9.65
CA LYS A 51 -16.30 2.78 -10.45
C LYS A 51 -16.12 4.27 -10.20
N ARG A 52 -16.01 4.68 -8.93
CA ARG A 52 -15.77 6.09 -8.55
C ARG A 52 -14.42 6.60 -9.06
N ILE A 53 -13.38 5.76 -8.99
CA ILE A 53 -12.06 6.10 -9.53
C ILE A 53 -12.11 6.27 -11.05
N ALA A 54 -12.84 5.40 -11.77
CA ALA A 54 -13.00 5.52 -13.22
C ALA A 54 -13.72 6.82 -13.61
N ALA A 55 -14.84 7.14 -12.94
CA ALA A 55 -15.58 8.38 -13.17
C ALA A 55 -14.73 9.63 -12.86
N GLU A 56 -13.95 9.59 -11.78
CA GLU A 56 -13.05 10.69 -11.42
C GLU A 56 -11.91 10.85 -12.45
N LYS A 57 -11.38 9.76 -12.99
CA LYS A 57 -10.38 9.80 -14.06
C LYS A 57 -10.92 10.43 -15.34
N GLU A 58 -12.16 10.11 -15.71
CA GLU A 58 -12.83 10.73 -16.86
C GLU A 58 -12.99 12.24 -16.64
N ARG A 59 -13.48 12.66 -15.46
CA ARG A 59 -13.58 14.08 -15.09
C ARG A 59 -12.23 14.81 -15.19
N LEU A 60 -11.17 14.25 -14.61
CA LEU A 60 -9.82 14.85 -14.64
C LEU A 60 -9.24 14.90 -16.06
N PHE A 61 -9.61 13.96 -16.93
CA PHE A 61 -9.19 13.97 -18.33
C PHE A 61 -9.88 15.09 -19.11
N GLU A 62 -11.19 15.30 -18.89
CA GLU A 62 -11.93 16.45 -19.44
C GLU A 62 -11.33 17.79 -18.99
N GLU A 63 -10.87 17.86 -17.73
CA GLU A 63 -10.18 19.01 -17.14
C GLU A 63 -8.71 19.16 -17.62
N ARG A 64 -8.19 18.23 -18.42
CA ARG A 64 -6.80 18.16 -18.91
C ARG A 64 -5.74 18.08 -17.81
N GLU A 65 -6.11 17.63 -16.61
CA GLU A 65 -5.17 17.44 -15.51
C GLU A 65 -4.40 16.11 -15.59
N VAL A 66 -4.96 15.14 -16.31
CA VAL A 66 -4.36 13.82 -16.52
C VAL A 66 -4.40 13.44 -17.99
N GLN A 67 -3.49 12.53 -18.38
CA GLN A 67 -3.52 11.92 -19.71
C GLN A 67 -4.73 10.98 -19.83
N GLU A 68 -5.10 10.67 -21.07
CA GLU A 68 -6.19 9.74 -21.38
C GLU A 68 -6.07 8.46 -20.55
N PRO A 69 -7.15 8.06 -19.85
CA PRO A 69 -7.13 6.87 -19.02
C PRO A 69 -6.82 5.65 -19.89
N LYS A 70 -5.61 5.10 -19.72
CA LYS A 70 -5.24 3.84 -20.37
C LYS A 70 -6.10 2.74 -19.77
N ASN A 71 -6.94 2.12 -20.59
CA ASN A 71 -7.75 0.98 -20.16
C ASN A 71 -6.81 -0.14 -19.73
N THR A 72 -6.86 -0.47 -18.45
CA THR A 72 -5.88 -1.34 -17.82
C THR A 72 -6.36 -2.77 -17.78
N LEU A 73 -5.38 -3.67 -17.83
CA LEU A 73 -5.60 -5.11 -17.82
C LEU A 73 -6.44 -5.49 -16.60
N ARG A 74 -7.62 -6.02 -16.86
CA ARG A 74 -8.45 -6.64 -15.82
C ARG A 74 -7.76 -7.92 -15.35
N ILE A 75 -7.41 -7.96 -14.06
CA ILE A 75 -6.83 -9.15 -13.44
C ILE A 75 -7.98 -10.05 -12.96
N GLU A 76 -8.16 -11.17 -13.63
CA GLU A 76 -9.16 -12.15 -13.22
C GLU A 76 -8.74 -12.86 -11.93
N ARG A 77 -9.72 -13.14 -11.07
CA ARG A 77 -9.48 -13.75 -9.76
C ARG A 77 -8.81 -15.13 -9.85
N ASN A 78 -9.15 -15.90 -10.88
CA ASN A 78 -8.58 -17.22 -11.15
C ASN A 78 -7.13 -17.19 -11.67
N ALA A 79 -6.63 -16.01 -12.07
CA ALA A 79 -5.25 -15.82 -12.49
C ALA A 79 -4.31 -15.53 -11.31
N LEU A 80 -4.85 -15.28 -10.11
CA LEU A 80 -4.07 -15.00 -8.92
C LEU A 80 -3.47 -16.30 -8.37
N PRO A 81 -2.21 -16.27 -7.87
CA PRO A 81 -1.59 -17.45 -7.25
C PRO A 81 -2.16 -17.77 -5.85
N PHE A 82 -3.14 -17.01 -5.37
CA PHE A 82 -3.78 -17.16 -4.07
C PHE A 82 -5.22 -16.64 -4.09
N ASP A 83 -6.03 -17.15 -3.17
CA ASP A 83 -7.39 -16.67 -2.97
C ASP A 83 -7.40 -15.31 -2.26
N ILE A 84 -8.31 -14.43 -2.69
CA ILE A 84 -8.64 -13.17 -2.04
C ILE A 84 -10.11 -13.18 -1.60
N PRO A 85 -10.51 -12.36 -0.62
CA PRO A 85 -11.92 -12.23 -0.24
C PRO A 85 -12.82 -11.84 -1.43
N THR A 86 -14.07 -12.30 -1.41
CA THR A 86 -15.03 -12.10 -2.52
C THR A 86 -15.27 -10.63 -2.87
N ARG A 87 -15.22 -9.76 -1.86
CA ARG A 87 -15.45 -8.32 -2.00
C ARG A 87 -14.20 -7.53 -2.42
N TRP A 88 -13.03 -8.17 -2.42
CA TRP A 88 -11.78 -7.56 -2.87
C TRP A 88 -11.64 -7.64 -4.38
N ARG A 89 -10.74 -6.84 -4.94
CA ARG A 89 -10.31 -6.89 -6.34
C ARG A 89 -8.80 -6.66 -6.40
N CYS A 90 -8.12 -7.39 -7.26
CA CYS A 90 -6.74 -7.11 -7.60
C CYS A 90 -6.73 -6.26 -8.89
N VAL A 91 -6.02 -5.15 -8.88
CA VAL A 91 -5.90 -4.23 -10.01
C VAL A 91 -4.44 -3.76 -10.14
N PRO A 92 -4.00 -3.38 -11.35
CA PRO A 92 -2.75 -2.65 -11.53
C PRO A 92 -2.67 -1.41 -10.62
N LEU A 93 -1.50 -1.15 -10.02
CA LEU A 93 -1.31 -0.01 -9.10
C LEU A 93 -1.67 1.34 -9.73
N PHE A 94 -1.34 1.52 -11.01
CA PHE A 94 -1.65 2.74 -11.77
C PHE A 94 -3.17 2.98 -11.98
N ASP A 95 -4.01 1.99 -11.64
CA ASP A 95 -5.47 2.13 -11.74
C ASP A 95 -6.04 2.94 -10.60
N ILE A 96 -5.36 2.92 -9.46
CA ILE A 96 -5.86 3.48 -8.21
C ILE A 96 -4.92 4.53 -7.61
N ALA A 97 -3.78 4.80 -8.27
CA ALA A 97 -2.80 5.77 -7.83
C ALA A 97 -2.55 6.83 -8.92
N LYS A 98 -2.42 8.09 -8.49
CA LYS A 98 -1.89 9.19 -9.31
C LYS A 98 -0.38 9.20 -9.18
N ASN A 99 0.33 9.25 -10.30
CA ASN A 99 1.77 9.49 -10.26
C ASN A 99 1.99 10.95 -9.85
N SER A 100 2.73 11.17 -8.76
CA SER A 100 3.18 12.51 -8.35
C SER A 100 4.68 12.56 -8.53
N TYR A 101 5.14 13.50 -9.35
CA TYR A 101 6.56 13.78 -9.46
C TYR A 101 6.97 14.70 -8.31
N ALA A 102 8.11 14.40 -7.69
CA ALA A 102 8.71 15.34 -6.75
C ALA A 102 9.04 16.65 -7.49
N ILE A 103 8.73 17.77 -6.85
CA ILE A 103 9.14 19.08 -7.34
C ILE A 103 10.67 19.17 -7.20
N ALA A 104 11.35 19.65 -8.24
CA ALA A 104 12.75 19.99 -8.15
C ALA A 104 12.89 21.27 -7.30
N PHE A 105 13.28 21.13 -6.04
CA PHE A 105 13.56 22.29 -5.19
C PHE A 105 14.80 23.04 -5.72
N PRO A 106 14.80 24.39 -5.72
CA PRO A 106 15.96 25.17 -6.13
C PRO A 106 17.16 24.93 -5.20
N SER A 107 18.33 24.61 -5.76
CA SER A 107 19.55 24.26 -4.99
C SER A 107 19.99 25.33 -3.97
N GLY A 108 19.66 26.60 -4.20
CA GLY A 108 19.99 27.71 -3.32
C GLY A 108 19.12 27.83 -2.06
N GLN A 109 18.00 27.11 -1.98
CA GLN A 109 17.08 27.10 -0.83
C GLN A 109 17.30 25.89 0.10
N PHE A 110 18.31 25.06 -0.22
CA PHE A 110 18.70 23.95 0.63
C PHE A 110 19.70 24.39 1.67
N ASN A 111 19.55 23.85 2.87
CA ASN A 111 20.51 24.06 3.94
C ASN A 111 20.79 22.76 4.71
N LEU A 112 21.98 22.69 5.29
CA LEU A 112 22.41 21.61 6.18
C LEU A 112 22.34 22.00 7.66
N VAL A 113 21.85 23.22 7.95
CA VAL A 113 21.74 23.75 9.31
C VAL A 113 20.41 23.38 9.97
N LYS A 114 19.71 22.40 9.42
CA LYS A 114 18.43 21.85 9.89
C LYS A 114 17.33 22.91 10.10
N ARG A 115 17.26 23.91 9.21
CA ARG A 115 16.26 24.99 9.26
C ARG A 115 15.19 24.81 8.17
N GLY A 116 13.91 24.92 8.54
CA GLY A 116 12.78 24.75 7.62
C GLY A 116 12.27 23.31 7.58
N ILE A 117 11.80 22.85 6.43
CA ILE A 117 11.16 21.53 6.26
C ILE A 117 12.24 20.47 5.95
N PRO A 118 12.27 19.33 6.65
CA PRO A 118 13.19 18.24 6.33
C PRO A 118 12.83 17.64 4.97
N LEU A 119 13.84 17.46 4.12
CA LEU A 119 13.69 16.82 2.81
C LEU A 119 14.18 15.39 2.86
N ILE A 120 13.30 14.44 2.55
CA ILE A 120 13.68 13.05 2.36
C ILE A 120 14.04 12.87 0.88
N ARG A 121 15.31 12.60 0.59
CA ARG A 121 15.80 12.30 -0.75
C ARG A 121 16.02 10.80 -0.93
N ILE A 122 16.17 10.37 -2.18
CA ILE A 122 16.43 8.97 -2.55
C ILE A 122 17.64 8.41 -1.77
N ARG A 123 18.70 9.20 -1.59
CA ARG A 123 19.91 8.80 -0.84
C ARG A 123 19.63 8.57 0.66
N ASP A 124 18.60 9.21 1.19
CA ASP A 124 18.24 9.17 2.60
C ASP A 124 17.37 7.93 2.88
N ILE A 125 16.89 7.18 1.88
CA ILE A 125 16.11 5.94 2.09
C ILE A 125 16.94 4.85 2.81
N ILE A 126 18.28 4.92 2.70
CA ILE A 126 19.20 3.98 3.36
C ILE A 126 19.59 4.49 4.76
N SER A 127 19.33 5.77 5.04
CA SER A 127 19.64 6.44 6.31
C SER A 127 18.36 6.62 7.12
N THR A 128 18.44 6.56 8.45
CA THR A 128 17.29 6.93 9.30
C THR A 128 17.22 8.44 9.57
N ASP A 129 18.18 9.22 9.05
CA ASP A 129 18.25 10.67 9.22
C ASP A 129 18.42 11.38 7.86
N THR A 130 17.95 12.62 7.80
CA THR A 130 18.20 13.54 6.68
C THR A 130 18.91 14.79 7.17
N ASP A 131 20.00 15.15 6.47
CA ASP A 131 20.72 16.39 6.71
C ASP A 131 20.20 17.54 5.82
N GLY A 132 19.33 17.24 4.85
CA GLY A 132 18.85 18.23 3.88
C GLY A 132 17.56 18.87 4.34
N TYR A 133 17.55 20.20 4.48
CA TYR A 133 16.36 20.97 4.80
C TYR A 133 16.09 22.03 3.74
N PHE A 134 14.82 22.41 3.61
CA PHE A 134 14.33 23.39 2.66
C PHE A 134 13.73 24.60 3.37
N GLU A 135 14.17 25.80 2.97
CA GLU A 135 13.64 27.08 3.46
C GLU A 135 13.15 27.91 2.26
N GLY A 136 11.90 27.69 1.89
CA GLY A 136 11.20 28.36 0.80
C GLY A 136 9.69 28.13 0.88
N GLU A 137 8.92 28.80 0.04
CA GLU A 137 7.47 28.56 -0.03
C GLU A 137 7.16 27.25 -0.77
N PHE A 138 6.21 26.50 -0.25
CA PHE A 138 5.65 25.30 -0.89
C PHE A 138 4.41 25.72 -1.67
N TYR A 139 4.37 25.44 -2.97
CA TYR A 139 3.20 25.67 -3.83
C TYR A 139 2.40 24.38 -4.02
#